data_AF-A0A6B3FTA5-F1
#
_entry.id   AF-A0A6B3FTA5-F1
#
_cell.length_a   1.000
_cell.length_b   1.000
_cell.length_c   1.000
_cell.angle_alpha   90.00
_cell.angle_beta   90.00
_cell.angle_gamma   90.00
#
_symmetry.space_group_name_H-M   'P 1'
#
loop_
_entity.id
_entity.type
_entity.pdbx_description
1 polymer ?
#
loop_
_entity_poly.entity_id
_entity_poly.type
_entity_poly.pdbx_seq_one_letter_code
_entity_poly.pdbx_strand_id
1 'polypeptide(L)'
;AAVDPEIAADWNELQLLRHQLFSRLLADIPAGALASGVTPRSAVDTAWAIASPDSHDLLVRRLGYSLDEFRDWMKQTLTAAVLAPHAGTDATP
;
A
#
# COMPACT_ATOMS: atom_id res chain seq x y z
N ALA A 1 10.02 17.65 21.18
CA ALA A 1 10.67 16.73 22.14
C ALA A 1 11.45 15.71 21.33
N ALA A 2 12.71 15.45 21.68
CA ALA A 2 13.48 14.39 21.01
C ALA A 2 12.89 13.04 21.43
N VAL A 3 12.55 12.20 20.45
CA VAL A 3 12.12 10.82 20.70
C VAL A 3 13.34 10.05 21.22
N ASP A 4 13.12 9.21 22.24
CA ASP A 4 14.16 8.32 22.78
C ASP A 4 14.77 7.49 21.63
N PRO A 5 16.11 7.44 21.49
CA PRO A 5 16.77 6.71 20.41
C PRO A 5 16.41 5.22 20.37
N GLU A 6 16.11 4.58 21.49
CA GLU A 6 15.67 3.18 21.54
C GLU A 6 14.29 3.02 20.90
N ILE A 7 13.34 3.90 21.26
CA ILE A 7 12.00 3.93 20.66
C ILE A 7 12.06 4.23 19.16
N ALA A 8 12.99 5.09 18.74
CA ALA A 8 13.19 5.39 17.32
C ALA A 8 13.77 4.20 16.55
N ALA A 9 14.65 3.42 17.16
CA ALA A 9 15.21 2.21 16.55
C ALA A 9 14.14 1.12 16.38
N ASP A 10 13.36 0.85 17.43
CA ASP A 10 12.25 -0.11 17.41
C ASP A 10 11.20 0.25 16.35
N TRP A 11 10.87 1.55 16.26
CA TRP A 11 9.97 2.04 15.22
C TRP A 11 10.51 1.77 13.83
N ASN A 12 11.79 2.07 13.57
CA ASN A 12 12.42 1.81 12.28
C ASN A 12 12.44 0.30 11.95
N GLU A 13 12.73 -0.56 12.91
CA GLU A 13 12.69 -2.01 12.71
C GLU A 13 11.28 -2.48 12.33
N LEU A 14 10.25 -2.01 13.02
CA LEU A 14 8.86 -2.32 12.68
C LEU A 14 8.49 -1.85 11.27
N GLN A 15 8.94 -0.66 10.87
CA GLN A 15 8.73 -0.12 9.53
C GLN A 15 9.38 -1.00 8.46
N LEU A 16 10.61 -1.49 8.70
CA LEU A 16 11.33 -2.39 7.80
C LEU A 16 10.66 -3.77 7.71
N LEU A 17 10.25 -4.35 8.85
CA LEU A 17 9.52 -5.62 8.88
C LEU A 17 8.22 -5.53 8.09
N ARG A 18 7.49 -4.40 8.20
CA ARG A 18 6.29 -4.16 7.39
C ARG A 18 6.62 -4.07 5.90
N HIS A 19 7.69 -3.39 5.53
CA HIS A 19 8.11 -3.31 4.12
C HIS A 19 8.48 -4.69 3.55
N GLN A 20 9.17 -5.52 4.34
CA GLN A 20 9.45 -6.92 3.97
C GLN A 20 8.18 -7.78 3.85
N LEU A 21 7.14 -7.51 4.62
CA LEU A 21 5.84 -8.16 4.46
C LEU A 21 5.22 -7.82 3.11
N PHE A 22 5.18 -6.52 2.74
CA PHE A 22 4.69 -6.11 1.41
C PHE A 22 5.54 -6.68 0.27
N SER A 23 6.85 -6.77 0.45
CA SER A 23 7.75 -7.42 -0.52
C SER A 23 7.33 -8.86 -0.79
N ARG A 24 6.99 -9.62 0.26
CA ARG A 24 6.52 -11.01 0.13
C ARG A 24 5.13 -11.08 -0.50
N LEU A 25 4.19 -10.23 -0.07
CA LEU A 25 2.81 -10.23 -0.60
C LEU A 25 2.74 -9.92 -2.09
N LEU A 26 3.63 -9.05 -2.57
CA LEU A 26 3.64 -8.60 -3.97
C LEU A 26 4.58 -9.42 -4.86
N ALA A 27 5.43 -10.28 -4.29
CA ALA A 27 6.34 -11.14 -5.05
C ALA A 27 5.61 -12.11 -5.98
N ASP A 28 4.39 -12.52 -5.61
CA ASP A 28 3.58 -13.45 -6.39
C ASP A 28 2.84 -12.77 -7.55
N ILE A 29 2.90 -11.44 -7.67
CA ILE A 29 2.28 -10.72 -8.78
C ILE A 29 3.18 -10.84 -10.02
N PRO A 30 2.67 -11.41 -11.13
CA PRO A 30 3.43 -11.47 -12.36
C PRO A 30 3.77 -10.07 -12.86
N ALA A 31 4.98 -9.86 -13.40
CA ALA A 31 5.39 -8.56 -13.93
C ALA A 31 4.42 -8.01 -15.01
N GLY A 32 3.80 -8.90 -15.80
CA GLY A 32 2.79 -8.52 -16.80
C GLY A 32 1.44 -8.10 -16.22
N ALA A 33 1.20 -8.31 -14.93
CA ALA A 33 -0.01 -7.85 -14.23
C ALA A 33 0.18 -6.48 -13.56
N LEU A 34 1.41 -5.95 -13.53
CA LEU A 34 1.71 -4.62 -13.01
C LEU A 34 1.32 -3.54 -14.02
N ALA A 35 0.93 -2.37 -13.52
CA ALA A 35 0.64 -1.22 -14.37
C ALA A 35 1.87 -0.79 -15.19
N SER A 36 1.63 -0.17 -16.35
CA SER A 36 2.72 0.30 -17.21
C SER A 36 3.65 1.27 -16.46
N GLY A 37 4.95 0.99 -16.47
CA GLY A 37 5.95 1.78 -15.75
C GLY A 37 6.11 1.42 -14.27
N VAL A 38 5.29 0.51 -13.72
CA VAL A 38 5.43 0.01 -12.36
C VAL A 38 6.37 -1.18 -12.35
N THR A 39 7.45 -1.06 -11.58
CA THR A 39 8.37 -2.16 -11.28
C THR A 39 7.89 -2.92 -10.03
N PRO A 40 8.30 -4.18 -9.82
CA PRO A 40 8.00 -4.91 -8.59
C PRO A 40 8.45 -4.15 -7.33
N ARG A 41 9.62 -3.51 -7.38
CA ARG A 41 10.12 -2.68 -6.27
C ARG A 41 9.21 -1.49 -6.00
N SER A 42 8.88 -0.71 -7.03
CA SER A 42 8.01 0.46 -6.85
C SER A 42 6.60 0.05 -6.41
N ALA A 43 6.08 -1.11 -6.83
CA ALA A 43 4.83 -1.64 -6.33
C ALA A 43 4.85 -1.86 -4.79
N VAL A 44 5.96 -2.41 -4.27
CA VAL A 44 6.16 -2.59 -2.82
C VAL A 44 6.22 -1.25 -2.10
N ASP A 45 7.02 -0.31 -2.61
CA ASP A 45 7.18 1.01 -2.01
C ASP A 45 5.83 1.77 -1.99
N THR A 46 5.08 1.70 -3.08
CA THR A 46 3.72 2.25 -3.20
C THR A 46 2.75 1.61 -2.21
N ALA A 47 2.75 0.27 -2.10
CA ALA A 47 1.84 -0.42 -1.20
C ALA A 47 2.14 -0.12 0.28
N TRP A 48 3.43 -0.11 0.64
CA TRP A 48 3.89 0.21 1.99
C TRP A 48 3.53 1.65 2.40
N ALA A 49 3.54 2.59 1.47
CA ALA A 49 3.13 3.98 1.70
C ALA A 49 1.60 4.12 1.87
N ILE A 50 0.81 3.50 0.99
CA ILE A 50 -0.67 3.59 1.04
C ILE A 50 -1.24 2.89 2.27
N ALA A 51 -0.69 1.74 2.64
CA ALA A 51 -1.12 0.97 3.82
C ALA A 51 -0.37 1.40 5.10
N SER A 52 0.13 2.64 5.15
CA SER A 52 0.88 3.16 6.29
C SER A 52 -0.03 3.52 7.47
N PRO A 53 0.51 3.49 8.71
CA PRO A 53 -0.15 4.02 9.89
C PRO A 53 -0.57 5.49 9.73
N ASP A 54 0.21 6.28 8.99
CA ASP A 54 -0.11 7.67 8.67
C ASP A 54 -1.37 7.78 7.81
N SER A 55 -1.55 6.91 6.82
CA SER A 55 -2.79 6.88 6.02
C SER A 55 -4.01 6.53 6.88
N HIS A 56 -3.84 5.61 7.84
CA HIS A 56 -4.88 5.32 8.83
C HIS A 56 -5.15 6.52 9.76
N ASP A 57 -4.12 7.19 10.30
CA ASP A 57 -4.30 8.38 11.15
C ASP A 57 -5.06 9.48 10.40
N LEU A 58 -4.64 9.78 9.17
CA LEU A 58 -5.27 10.82 8.36
C LEU A 58 -6.72 10.47 8.04
N LEU A 59 -7.00 9.30 7.47
CA LEU A 59 -8.33 9.01 6.94
C LEU A 59 -9.30 8.60 8.05
N VAL A 60 -8.91 7.71 8.95
CA VAL A 60 -9.79 7.21 10.02
C VAL A 60 -9.86 8.23 11.15
N ARG A 61 -8.71 8.65 11.69
CA ARG A 61 -8.71 9.46 12.93
C ARG A 61 -9.01 10.93 12.69
N ARG A 62 -8.58 11.50 11.55
CA ARG A 62 -8.80 12.93 11.26
C ARG A 62 -9.99 13.20 10.34
N LEU A 63 -10.17 12.41 9.29
CA LEU A 63 -11.28 12.60 8.35
C LEU A 63 -12.53 11.78 8.70
N GLY A 64 -12.46 10.92 9.72
CA GLY A 64 -13.63 10.23 10.28
C GLY A 64 -14.10 9.04 9.45
N TYR A 65 -13.25 8.46 8.60
CA TYR A 65 -13.57 7.22 7.90
C TYR A 65 -13.84 6.11 8.91
N SER A 66 -14.87 5.31 8.65
CA SER A 66 -14.98 3.98 9.25
C SER A 66 -13.84 3.07 8.75
N LEU A 67 -13.60 1.97 9.48
CA LEU A 67 -12.59 0.99 9.06
C LEU A 67 -12.94 0.34 7.72
N ASP A 68 -14.23 0.16 7.41
CA ASP A 68 -14.66 -0.40 6.12
C ASP A 68 -14.41 0.59 4.98
N GLU A 69 -14.71 1.87 5.15
CA GLU A 69 -14.40 2.90 4.16
C GLU A 69 -12.88 3.02 3.93
N PHE A 70 -12.07 2.94 4.99
CA PHE A 70 -10.62 2.94 4.87
C PHE A 70 -10.11 1.70 4.12
N ARG A 71 -10.66 0.52 4.42
CA ARG A 71 -10.32 -0.72 3.73
C ARG A 71 -10.67 -0.65 2.25
N ASP A 72 -11.85 -0.15 1.92
CA ASP A 72 -12.30 -0.03 0.52
C ASP A 72 -11.48 0.99 -0.25
N TRP A 73 -11.20 2.14 0.37
CA TRP A 73 -10.29 3.14 -0.19
C TRP A 73 -8.90 2.56 -0.44
N MET A 74 -8.33 1.85 0.53
CA MET A 74 -7.00 1.25 0.42
C MET A 74 -6.97 0.22 -0.70
N LYS A 75 -7.97 -0.67 -0.78
CA LYS A 75 -8.09 -1.68 -1.84
C LYS A 75 -8.14 -1.04 -3.22
N GLN A 76 -9.00 -0.03 -3.39
CA GLN A 76 -9.16 0.67 -4.68
C GLN A 76 -7.86 1.40 -5.07
N THR A 77 -7.26 2.13 -4.13
CA THR A 77 -6.04 2.90 -4.36
C THR A 77 -4.86 2.00 -4.70
N LEU A 78 -4.67 0.90 -3.95
CA LEU A 78 -3.63 -0.09 -4.24
C LEU A 78 -3.83 -0.75 -5.61
N THR A 79 -5.05 -1.15 -5.92
CA THR A 79 -5.39 -1.80 -7.20
C THR A 79 -5.05 -0.87 -8.36
N ALA A 80 -5.51 0.39 -8.29
CA ALA A 80 -5.29 1.37 -9.35
C ALA A 80 -3.81 1.77 -9.51
N ALA A 81 -3.04 1.82 -8.41
CA ALA A 81 -1.65 2.24 -8.43
C ALA A 81 -0.68 1.11 -8.83
N VAL A 82 -1.02 -0.15 -8.54
CA VAL A 82 -0.10 -1.29 -8.70
C VAL A 82 -0.44 -2.15 -9.91
N LEU A 83 -1.73 -2.43 -10.14
CA LEU A 83 -2.15 -3.40 -11.14
C LEU A 83 -2.46 -2.73 -12.48
N ALA A 84 -2.12 -3.41 -13.56
CA ALA A 84 -2.61 -3.03 -14.88
C ALA A 84 -4.15 -3.04 -14.86
N PRO A 85 -4.80 -2.12 -15.59
CA PRO A 85 -6.23 -2.22 -15.80
C PRO A 85 -6.52 -3.62 -16.33
N HIS A 86 -7.46 -4.33 -15.69
CA HIS A 86 -8.05 -5.47 -16.36
C HIS A 86 -8.62 -4.90 -17.65
N ALA A 87 -8.11 -5.36 -18.81
CA ALA A 87 -8.77 -5.08 -20.07
C ALA A 87 -10.17 -5.67 -19.91
N GLY A 88 -11.13 -4.79 -19.58
CA GLY A 88 -12.51 -5.17 -19.47
C GLY A 88 -12.86 -5.86 -20.77
N THR A 89 -13.24 -7.12 -20.66
CA THR A 89 -14.17 -7.72 -21.61
C THR A 89 -15.51 -7.00 -21.42
N ASP A 90 -15.52 -5.71 -21.77
CA ASP A 90 -16.67 -4.81 -21.92
C ASP A 90 -16.53 -4.18 -23.33
N ALA A 91 -16.35 -5.05 -24.31
CA ALA A 91 -16.92 -4.91 -25.63
C ALA A 91 -17.82 -6.15 -25.75
N THR A 92 -19.13 -6.06 -25.95
CA THR A 92 -19.87 -5.47 -27.09
C THR A 92 -21.38 -5.62 -26.80
N PRO A 93 -22.29 -5.06 -27.62
CA PRO A 93 -22.65 -3.67 -27.87
C PRO A 93 -23.88 -3.18 -27.06
#